data_AF-A0A929IRL5-F1
#
_entry.id   AF-A0A929IRL5-F1
#
_cell.length_a   1.000
_cell.length_b   1.000
_cell.length_c   1.000
_cell.angle_alpha   90.00
_cell.angle_beta   90.00
_cell.angle_gamma   90.00
#
_symmetry.space_group_name_H-M   'P 1'
#
loop_
_entity.id
_entity.type
_entity.pdbx_description
1 polymer ?
#
loop_
_entity_poly.entity_id
_entity_poly.type
_entity_poly.pdbx_seq_one_letter_code
_entity_poly.pdbx_strand_id
1 'polypeptide(L)' 'MNRARLPLLLGCLLVVGLAVGGCRKDEQNRTLEFKKGTYMGKPDQNLTAEQLTELRYRANAQR' A
#
# COMPACT_ATOMS: atom_id res chain seq x y z
N MET A 1 -23.91 -25.48 27.08
CA MET A 1 -22.77 -25.62 26.13
C MET A 1 -21.69 -26.48 26.77
N ASN A 2 -21.29 -27.59 26.13
CA ASN A 2 -20.23 -28.46 26.67
C ASN A 2 -18.94 -27.66 26.85
N ARG A 3 -18.39 -27.66 28.08
CA ARG A 3 -17.15 -26.93 28.42
C ARG A 3 -15.97 -27.28 27.51
N ALA A 4 -15.97 -28.49 26.95
CA ALA A 4 -14.98 -28.96 25.97
C ALA A 4 -15.13 -28.39 24.55
N ARG A 5 -16.31 -27.88 24.16
CA ARG A 5 -16.56 -27.29 22.83
C ARG A 5 -16.17 -25.82 22.74
N LEU A 6 -16.14 -25.13 23.89
CA LEU A 6 -15.78 -23.72 23.98
C LEU A 6 -14.33 -23.42 23.51
N PRO A 7 -13.28 -24.14 23.97
CA PRO A 7 -11.92 -23.87 23.52
C PRO A 7 -11.72 -24.19 22.03
N LEU A 8 -12.39 -25.23 21.51
CA LEU A 8 -12.36 -25.59 20.10
C LEU A 8 -12.93 -24.47 19.22
N LEU A 9 -14.10 -23.93 19.59
CA LEU A 9 -14.73 -22.83 18.87
C LEU A 9 -13.87 -21.56 18.91
N LEU A 10 -13.26 -21.25 20.06
CA LEU A 10 -12.36 -20.11 20.19
C LEU A 10 -11.11 -20.26 19.31
N GLY A 11 -10.53 -21.47 19.27
CA GLY A 11 -9.40 -21.78 18.38
C GLY A 11 -9.75 -21.62 16.91
N CYS A 12 -10.90 -22.14 16.47
CA CYS A 12 -11.37 -21.96 15.10
C CYS A 12 -11.59 -20.48 14.73
N LEU A 13 -12.20 -19.69 15.62
CA LEU A 13 -12.40 -18.25 15.40
C LEU A 13 -11.08 -17.50 15.27
N LEU A 14 -10.07 -17.86 16.04
CA LEU A 14 -8.76 -17.22 16.00
C LEU A 14 -8.03 -17.53 14.68
N VAL A 15 -8.08 -18.78 14.22
CA VAL A 15 -7.51 -19.19 12.92
C VAL A 15 -8.20 -18.48 11.76
N VAL A 16 -9.54 -18.41 11.78
CA VAL A 16 -10.31 -17.70 10.75
C VAL A 16 -10.01 -16.20 10.77
N GLY A 17 -9.90 -15.58 11.95
CA GLY A 17 -9.56 -14.16 12.09
C GLY A 17 -8.18 -13.81 11.53
N LEU A 18 -7.19 -14.69 11.70
CA LEU A 18 -5.87 -14.51 11.10
C LEU A 18 -5.88 -14.73 9.58
N ALA A 19 -6.66 -15.69 9.09
CA ALA A 19 -6.75 -16.00 7.66
C ALA A 19 -7.50 -14.92 6.85
N VAL A 20 -8.49 -14.25 7.46
CA VAL A 20 -9.30 -13.20 6.81
C VAL A 20 -8.82 -11.79 7.17
N GLY A 21 -7.79 -11.67 8.02
CA GLY A 21 -7.23 -10.38 8.43
C GLY A 21 -6.61 -9.62 7.25
N GLY A 22 -7.23 -8.49 6.87
CA GLY A 22 -6.78 -7.58 5.81
C GLY A 22 -5.53 -6.75 6.14
N CYS A 23 -4.56 -7.31 6.86
CA CYS A 23 -3.31 -6.64 7.25
C CYS A 23 -2.40 -6.42 6.02
N ARG A 24 -2.74 -5.46 5.17
CA ARG A 24 -1.82 -4.92 4.16
C ARG A 24 -0.78 -4.08 4.88
N LYS A 25 0.43 -4.62 5.02
CA LYS A 25 1.57 -3.95 5.67
C LYS A 25 1.81 -2.55 5.11
N ASP A 26 1.57 -2.36 3.82
CA ASP A 26 1.74 -1.08 3.13
C ASP A 26 0.70 -0.02 3.55
N GLU A 27 -0.48 -0.44 4.03
CA GLU A 27 -1.54 0.47 4.49
C GLU A 27 -1.33 0.91 5.95
N GLN A 28 -0.59 0.13 6.75
CA GLN A 28 -0.41 0.42 8.19
C GLN A 28 0.57 1.57 8.47
N ASN A 29 1.39 1.98 7.49
CA ASN A 29 2.37 3.06 7.63
C ASN A 29 2.07 4.28 6.73
N ARG A 30 0.85 4.40 6.22
CA ARG A 30 0.48 5.54 5.39
C ARG A 30 0.23 6.77 6.27
N THR A 31 0.93 7.87 5.98
CA THR A 31 0.70 9.15 6.61
C THR A 31 -0.77 9.57 6.43
N LEU A 32 -1.47 9.85 7.53
CA LEU A 32 -2.84 10.36 7.52
C LEU A 32 -2.89 11.89 7.62
N GLU A 33 -1.80 12.51 8.09
CA GLU A 33 -1.66 13.95 8.27
C GLU A 33 -0.73 14.53 7.20
N PHE A 34 -1.33 15.16 6.19
CA PHE A 34 -0.57 15.82 5.13
C PHE A 34 -0.41 17.31 5.42
N LYS A 35 0.84 17.80 5.36
CA LYS A 35 1.09 19.24 5.39
C LYS A 35 0.70 19.85 4.05
N LYS A 36 -0.26 20.78 4.09
CA LYS A 36 -0.74 21.47 2.88
C LYS A 36 0.42 22.15 2.15
N GLY A 37 0.49 21.94 0.83
CA GLY A 37 1.52 22.51 -0.04
C GLY A 37 2.89 21.85 0.10
N THR A 38 3.01 20.71 0.80
CA THR A 38 4.25 19.95 0.90
C THR A 38 4.05 18.52 0.42
N TYR A 39 4.86 18.10 -0.53
CA TYR A 39 4.91 16.70 -0.94
C TYR A 39 5.67 15.90 0.11
N MET A 40 4.98 14.93 0.71
CA MET A 40 5.51 14.06 1.79
C MET A 40 5.85 12.65 1.29
N GLY A 41 5.85 12.45 -0.03
CA GLY A 41 6.22 11.17 -0.65
C GLY A 41 7.74 10.97 -0.70
N LYS A 42 8.15 9.83 -1.27
CA LYS A 42 9.55 9.61 -1.61
C LYS A 42 9.96 10.60 -2.72
N PRO A 43 11.21 11.10 -2.71
CA PRO A 43 11.72 11.86 -3.83
C PRO A 43 11.57 11.08 -5.13
N ASP A 44 11.20 11.79 -6.20
CA ASP A 44 11.14 11.20 -7.53
C ASP A 44 12.53 10.77 -7.99
N GLN A 45 12.57 9.74 -8.84
CA GLN A 45 13.80 9.34 -9.49
C GLN A 45 14.13 10.33 -10.61
N ASN A 46 15.41 10.68 -10.74
CA ASN A 46 15.86 11.48 -11.87
C ASN A 46 15.67 10.69 -13.18
N LEU A 47 15.31 11.40 -14.24
CA LEU A 47 15.22 10.84 -15.58
C LEU A 47 16.61 10.57 -16.15
N THR A 48 16.77 9.47 -16.89
CA THR A 48 17.97 9.24 -17.70
C THR A 48 17.98 10.16 -18.93
N ALA A 49 19.15 10.27 -19.55
CA ALA A 49 19.28 11.03 -20.80
C ALA A 49 18.41 10.46 -21.94
N GLU A 50 18.27 9.13 -22.03
CA GLU A 50 17.40 8.52 -23.05
C GLU A 50 15.93 8.83 -22.77
N GLN A 51 15.48 8.67 -21.51
CA GLN A 51 14.09 8.95 -21.12
C GLN A 51 13.71 10.40 -21.40
N LEU A 52 14.62 11.33 -21.11
CA LEU A 52 14.43 12.75 -21.33
C LEU A 52 14.39 13.09 -22.83
N THR A 53 15.16 12.37 -23.66
CA THR A 53 15.13 12.51 -25.13
C THR A 53 13.80 12.02 -25.71
N GLU A 54 13.32 10.86 -25.27
CA GLU A 54 12.03 10.29 -25.68
C GLU A 54 10.86 11.21 -25.29
N LEU A 55 10.88 11.77 -24.08
CA LEU A 55 9.86 12.72 -23.61
C LEU A 55 9.78 13.95 -24.51
N ARG A 56 10.92 14.53 -24.89
CA ARG A 56 10.97 15.69 -25.80
C ARG A 56 10.42 15.36 -27.17
N TYR A 57 10.79 14.20 -27.73
CA TYR A 57 10.27 13.76 -29.01
C TYR A 57 8.74 13.62 -28.99
N ARG A 58 8.19 12.96 -27.97
CA ARG A 58 6.73 12.81 -27.80
C ARG A 58 6.01 14.15 -27.65
N ALA A 59 6.53 15.06 -26.83
CA ALA A 59 5.93 16.37 -26.63
C ALA A 59 5.86 17.19 -27.94
N ASN A 60 6.90 17.12 -28.77
CA ASN A 60 6.92 17.81 -30.06
C ASN A 60 5.93 17.20 -31.07
N ALA A 61 5.71 15.89 -31.03
CA ALA A 61 4.75 15.21 -31.91
C ALA A 61 3.29 15.46 -31.52
N GLN A 62 3.02 15.87 -30.28
CA GLN A 62 1.69 16.14 -29.74
C GLN A 62 1.26 17.61 -29.86
N ARG A 63 2.13 18.47 -30.41
CA ARG A 63 1.85 19.88 -30.64
C ARG A 63 1.13 20.09 -31.97
#